data_AF-R9KHD0-F1
#
_entry.id   AF-R9KHD0-F1
#
_cell.length_a   1.000
_cell.length_b   1.000
_cell.length_c   1.000
_cell.angle_alpha   90.00
_cell.angle_beta   90.00
_cell.angle_gamma   90.00
#
_symmetry.space_group_name_H-M   'P 1'
#
loop_
_entity.id
_entity.type
_entity.pdbx_description
1 polymer ?
#
loop_
_entity_poly.entity_id
_entity_poly.type
_entity_poly.pdbx_seq_one_letter_code
_entity_poly.pdbx_strand_id
1 'polypeptide(L)'
;GGSVSGGGSYAENSPVTVKAAAKEGYEFLGWRENGEEAGSETSYSFAVTSDRDLVACFSPIKPAETEYTITFDANGGRINKWSAKTLNQKLPELPTASRRGYKFDGWHTKAKGGARVTTKTKFDSDATIFAQWAKEGKSKNINYDGNANGNTNDGNALDDVPKTGDAQNVCPWFLAAFLSGLGAWYFRKKG
;
A
#
# COMPACT_ATOMS: atom_id res chain seq x y z
N GLY A 1 -1.79 -23.76 -20.90
CA GLY A 1 -1.15 -24.66 -21.89
C GLY A 1 -1.84 -24.51 -23.23
N GLY A 2 -1.20 -24.95 -24.30
CA GLY A 2 -1.68 -24.83 -25.68
C GLY A 2 -2.46 -26.05 -26.19
N SER A 3 -2.49 -26.21 -27.52
CA SER A 3 -3.08 -27.34 -28.23
C SER A 3 -2.06 -28.02 -29.14
N VAL A 4 -2.27 -29.30 -29.43
CA VAL A 4 -1.44 -30.10 -30.36
C VAL A 4 -2.29 -30.68 -31.50
N SER A 5 -1.67 -30.93 -32.64
CA SER A 5 -2.29 -31.55 -33.82
C SER A 5 -1.26 -32.34 -34.63
N GLY A 6 -1.71 -33.16 -35.58
CA GLY A 6 -0.84 -34.00 -36.42
C GLY A 6 -0.50 -35.36 -35.82
N GLY A 7 -1.21 -35.78 -34.76
CA GLY A 7 -1.19 -37.16 -34.28
C GLY A 7 -2.15 -38.05 -35.06
N GLY A 8 -1.95 -39.37 -35.00
CA GLY A 8 -2.75 -40.37 -35.70
C GLY A 8 -1.94 -41.60 -36.07
N SER A 9 -2.51 -42.47 -36.89
CA SER A 9 -1.83 -43.63 -37.46
C SER A 9 -1.33 -43.29 -38.86
N TYR A 10 -0.09 -43.67 -39.15
CA TYR A 10 0.60 -43.36 -40.40
C TYR A 10 1.31 -44.61 -40.94
N ALA A 11 1.59 -44.65 -42.24
CA ALA A 11 2.37 -45.73 -42.83
C ALA A 11 3.85 -45.65 -42.39
N GLU A 12 4.51 -46.80 -42.27
CA GLU A 12 5.95 -46.85 -41.97
C GLU A 12 6.75 -46.04 -43.00
N ASN A 13 7.76 -45.32 -42.53
CA ASN A 13 8.63 -44.40 -43.29
C ASN A 13 7.93 -43.17 -43.89
N SER A 14 6.62 -42.99 -43.68
CA SER A 14 5.95 -41.77 -44.12
C SER A 14 6.38 -40.56 -43.26
N PRO A 15 6.51 -39.37 -43.86
CA PRO A 15 6.77 -38.16 -43.10
C PRO A 15 5.50 -37.72 -42.37
N VAL A 16 5.63 -37.44 -41.08
CA VAL A 16 4.58 -36.83 -40.26
C VAL A 16 5.06 -35.49 -39.72
N THR A 17 4.14 -34.54 -39.55
CA THR A 17 4.39 -33.26 -38.91
C THR A 17 3.41 -33.06 -37.78
N VAL A 18 3.90 -33.00 -36.54
CA VAL A 18 3.12 -32.57 -35.39
C VAL A 18 3.27 -31.06 -35.20
N LYS A 19 2.18 -30.41 -34.77
CA LYS A 19 2.15 -28.97 -34.52
C LYS A 19 1.62 -28.65 -33.15
N ALA A 20 2.26 -27.69 -32.49
CA ALA A 20 1.83 -27.13 -31.21
C ALA A 20 1.43 -25.66 -31.42
N ALA A 21 0.36 -25.22 -30.76
CA ALA A 21 -0.06 -23.83 -30.72
C ALA A 21 -0.22 -23.40 -29.27
N ALA A 22 0.55 -22.41 -28.83
CA ALA A 22 0.42 -21.88 -27.47
C ALA A 22 -0.88 -21.08 -27.32
N LYS A 23 -1.57 -21.26 -26.19
CA LYS A 23 -2.71 -20.41 -25.82
C LYS A 23 -2.19 -19.03 -25.41
N GLU A 24 -3.02 -18.00 -25.56
CA GLU A 24 -2.74 -16.66 -25.01
C GLU A 24 -2.26 -16.72 -23.54
N GLY A 25 -1.20 -15.97 -23.25
CA GLY A 25 -0.53 -15.98 -21.94
C GLY A 25 0.39 -17.18 -21.68
N TYR A 26 0.60 -18.06 -22.67
CA TYR A 26 1.57 -19.15 -22.61
C TYR A 26 2.57 -19.07 -23.77
N GLU A 27 3.77 -19.61 -23.53
CA GLU A 27 4.79 -19.86 -24.54
C GLU A 27 5.00 -21.37 -24.71
N PHE A 28 5.40 -21.78 -25.91
CA PHE A 28 5.81 -23.14 -26.20
C PHE A 28 7.29 -23.30 -25.82
N LEU A 29 7.60 -24.35 -25.06
CA LEU A 29 8.96 -24.63 -24.59
C LEU A 29 9.69 -25.69 -25.42
N GLY A 30 8.95 -26.51 -26.18
CA GLY A 30 9.51 -27.65 -26.90
C GLY A 30 8.66 -28.91 -26.78
N TRP A 31 8.96 -29.87 -27.64
CA TRP A 31 8.47 -31.24 -27.58
C TRP A 31 9.35 -32.08 -26.68
N ARG A 32 8.73 -32.95 -25.88
CA ARG A 32 9.44 -33.97 -25.13
C ARG A 32 9.00 -35.37 -25.53
N GLU A 33 9.94 -36.29 -25.47
CA GLU A 33 9.74 -37.73 -25.60
C GLU A 33 10.47 -38.41 -24.47
N ASN A 34 9.79 -39.29 -23.71
CA ASN A 34 10.38 -39.96 -22.55
C ASN A 34 11.02 -39.01 -21.52
N GLY A 35 10.53 -37.76 -21.46
CA GLY A 35 11.06 -36.72 -20.58
C GLY A 35 12.24 -35.92 -21.16
N GLU A 36 12.84 -36.33 -22.27
CA GLU A 36 13.94 -35.63 -22.94
C GLU A 36 13.45 -34.70 -24.05
N GLU A 37 14.24 -33.70 -24.44
CA GLU A 37 13.89 -32.76 -25.50
C GLU A 37 13.99 -33.43 -26.88
N ALA A 38 12.87 -33.44 -27.61
CA ALA A 38 12.78 -33.99 -28.96
C ALA A 38 12.85 -32.92 -30.05
N GLY A 39 12.47 -31.67 -29.73
CA GLY A 39 12.56 -30.55 -30.65
C GLY A 39 12.05 -29.24 -30.04
N SER A 40 12.60 -28.12 -30.47
CA SER A 40 12.31 -26.78 -29.94
C SER A 40 11.31 -25.98 -30.79
N GLU A 41 11.01 -26.45 -32.00
CA GLU A 41 10.13 -25.76 -32.95
C GLU A 41 8.65 -26.16 -32.76
N THR A 42 7.74 -25.20 -33.00
CA THR A 42 6.29 -25.45 -32.90
C THR A 42 5.77 -26.42 -33.97
N SER A 43 6.56 -26.65 -35.02
CA SER A 43 6.30 -27.65 -36.06
C SER A 43 7.47 -28.62 -36.08
N TYR A 44 7.21 -29.88 -35.77
CA TYR A 44 8.24 -30.92 -35.69
C TYR A 44 7.90 -32.05 -36.66
N SER A 45 8.82 -32.32 -37.60
CA SER A 45 8.64 -33.31 -38.66
C SER A 45 9.64 -34.45 -38.53
N PHE A 46 9.17 -35.68 -38.71
CA PHE A 46 10.00 -36.88 -38.65
C PHE A 46 9.39 -38.00 -39.52
N ALA A 47 10.19 -39.02 -39.84
CA ALA A 47 9.71 -40.23 -40.51
C ALA A 47 9.21 -41.24 -39.46
N VAL A 48 8.08 -41.90 -39.74
CA VAL A 48 7.48 -42.88 -38.82
C VAL A 48 8.22 -44.22 -38.93
N THR A 49 9.23 -44.43 -38.09
CA THR A 49 9.98 -45.69 -38.00
C THR A 49 9.56 -46.56 -36.81
N SER A 50 8.83 -45.97 -35.85
CA SER A 50 8.28 -46.63 -34.67
C SER A 50 7.16 -45.76 -34.09
N ASP A 51 6.38 -46.32 -33.17
CA ASP A 51 5.46 -45.55 -32.35
C ASP A 51 6.22 -44.54 -31.48
N ARG A 52 5.65 -43.34 -31.29
CA ARG A 52 6.25 -42.22 -30.55
C ARG A 52 5.18 -41.50 -29.73
N ASP A 53 5.51 -41.21 -28.48
CA ASP A 53 4.68 -40.45 -27.55
C ASP A 53 5.31 -39.07 -27.31
N LEU A 54 4.84 -38.09 -28.09
CA LEU A 54 5.32 -36.70 -28.00
C LEU A 54 4.42 -35.84 -27.13
N VAL A 55 5.02 -35.11 -26.20
CA VAL A 55 4.34 -34.17 -25.31
C VAL A 55 4.81 -32.76 -25.62
N ALA A 56 3.88 -31.86 -25.96
CA ALA A 56 4.18 -30.43 -26.06
C ALA A 56 4.26 -29.79 -24.68
N CYS A 57 5.37 -29.14 -24.37
CA CYS A 57 5.57 -28.39 -23.13
C CYS A 57 5.24 -26.91 -23.32
N PHE A 58 4.54 -26.32 -22.34
CA PHE A 58 4.19 -24.90 -22.34
C PHE A 58 4.44 -24.29 -20.96
N SER A 59 4.79 -23.02 -20.92
CA SER A 59 4.91 -22.24 -19.68
C SER A 59 4.05 -20.98 -19.75
N PRO A 60 3.48 -20.48 -18.64
CA PRO A 60 2.92 -19.14 -18.61
C PRO A 60 3.99 -18.10 -18.96
N ILE A 61 3.64 -17.15 -19.83
CA ILE A 61 4.48 -15.98 -20.10
C ILE A 61 4.47 -15.11 -18.85
N LYS A 62 5.64 -14.88 -18.26
CA LYS A 62 5.77 -13.90 -17.18
C LYS A 62 5.77 -12.49 -17.77
N PRO A 63 4.97 -11.55 -17.23
CA PRO A 63 5.07 -10.15 -17.65
C PRO A 63 6.51 -9.66 -17.47
N ALA A 64 7.02 -8.89 -18.43
CA ALA A 64 8.31 -8.24 -18.28
C ALA A 64 8.28 -7.34 -17.02
N GLU A 65 9.22 -7.55 -16.10
CA GLU A 65 9.33 -6.73 -14.90
C GLU A 65 9.77 -5.32 -15.31
N THR A 66 8.87 -4.36 -15.21
CA THR A 66 9.19 -2.95 -15.42
C THR A 66 9.64 -2.35 -14.10
N GLU A 67 10.90 -1.90 -14.09
CA GLU A 67 11.50 -1.17 -12.98
C GLU A 67 11.62 0.32 -13.32
N TYR A 68 11.25 1.17 -12.38
CA TYR A 68 11.43 2.61 -12.44
C TYR A 68 12.30 3.07 -11.28
N THR A 69 13.09 4.10 -11.52
CA THR A 69 13.90 4.75 -10.50
C THR A 69 13.09 5.87 -9.86
N ILE A 70 12.81 5.72 -8.56
CA ILE A 70 12.09 6.73 -7.79
C ILE A 70 13.09 7.49 -6.93
N THR A 71 13.12 8.81 -7.09
CA THR A 71 13.93 9.72 -6.28
C THR A 71 13.11 10.25 -5.11
N PHE A 72 13.73 10.32 -3.94
CA PHE A 72 13.15 10.79 -2.70
C PHE A 72 13.68 12.19 -2.37
N ASP A 73 12.81 13.19 -2.42
CA ASP A 73 13.13 14.54 -2.00
C ASP A 73 12.62 14.80 -0.58
N ALA A 74 13.54 14.99 0.36
CA ALA A 74 13.20 15.25 1.76
C ALA A 74 12.48 16.60 1.99
N ASN A 75 12.41 17.48 0.98
CA ASN A 75 11.68 18.75 1.00
C ASN A 75 12.00 19.59 2.25
N GLY A 76 13.30 19.84 2.46
CA GLY A 76 13.84 20.53 3.63
C GLY A 76 14.02 19.67 4.89
N GLY A 77 13.78 18.36 4.80
CA GLY A 77 14.11 17.37 5.83
C GLY A 77 15.45 16.65 5.57
N ARG A 78 15.65 15.54 6.29
CA ARG A 78 16.78 14.61 6.17
C ARG A 78 16.25 13.21 5.89
N ILE A 79 16.93 12.46 5.01
CA ILE A 79 16.63 11.06 4.70
C ILE A 79 17.91 10.23 4.63
N ASN A 80 17.77 8.92 4.80
CA ASN A 80 18.85 7.94 4.77
C ASN A 80 19.04 7.28 3.38
N LYS A 81 18.07 7.42 2.49
CA LYS A 81 18.05 6.81 1.15
C LYS A 81 17.38 7.78 0.19
N TRP A 82 18.08 8.14 -0.88
CA TRP A 82 17.67 9.19 -1.83
C TRP A 82 17.00 8.64 -3.09
N SER A 83 17.11 7.34 -3.34
CA SER A 83 16.36 6.69 -4.42
C SER A 83 16.16 5.20 -4.16
N ALA A 84 15.21 4.60 -4.88
CA ALA A 84 15.01 3.17 -4.95
C ALA A 84 14.43 2.78 -6.31
N LYS A 85 14.75 1.57 -6.76
CA LYS A 85 14.05 0.96 -7.90
C LYS A 85 12.74 0.32 -7.44
N THR A 86 11.72 0.40 -8.28
CA THR A 86 10.48 -0.33 -8.06
C THR A 86 10.63 -1.80 -8.41
N LEU A 87 9.96 -2.67 -7.66
CA LEU A 87 9.71 -4.06 -8.05
C LEU A 87 8.26 -4.20 -8.46
N ASN A 88 7.99 -4.72 -9.67
CA ASN A 88 6.65 -4.79 -10.23
C ASN A 88 5.90 -3.44 -10.13
N GLN A 89 6.56 -2.37 -10.59
CA GLN A 89 6.05 -1.00 -10.59
C GLN A 89 5.77 -0.38 -9.20
N LYS A 90 6.13 -1.05 -8.09
CA LYS A 90 5.91 -0.54 -6.73
C LYS A 90 7.20 -0.45 -5.94
N LEU A 91 7.25 0.51 -5.01
CA LEU A 91 8.36 0.57 -4.06
C LEU A 91 8.19 -0.53 -3.00
N PRO A 92 9.24 -1.35 -2.75
CA PRO A 92 9.18 -2.36 -1.69
C PRO A 92 9.09 -1.73 -0.29
N GLU A 93 9.71 -0.56 -0.12
CA GLU A 93 9.71 0.21 1.12
C GLU A 93 9.81 1.71 0.80
N LEU A 94 9.38 2.54 1.75
CA LEU A 94 9.58 3.98 1.72
C LEU A 94 10.63 4.38 2.76
N PRO A 95 11.56 5.29 2.43
CA PRO A 95 12.56 5.72 3.39
C PRO A 95 11.93 6.54 4.52
N THR A 96 12.59 6.51 5.66
CA THR A 96 12.26 7.37 6.81
C THR A 96 12.81 8.77 6.58
N ALA A 97 12.01 9.79 6.88
CA ALA A 97 12.41 11.19 6.83
C ALA A 97 12.23 11.87 8.18
N SER A 98 13.11 12.81 8.51
CA SER A 98 12.95 13.68 9.70
C SER A 98 13.20 15.15 9.40
N ARG A 99 12.51 16.05 10.11
CA ARG A 99 12.71 17.51 10.01
C ARG A 99 12.47 18.15 11.37
N ARG A 100 13.46 18.89 11.88
CA ARG A 100 13.41 19.50 13.22
C ARG A 100 12.24 20.47 13.36
N GLY A 101 11.39 20.28 14.37
CA GLY A 101 10.23 21.12 14.65
C GLY A 101 9.01 20.84 13.77
N TYR A 102 9.02 19.72 13.04
CA TYR A 102 7.94 19.27 12.18
C TYR A 102 7.67 17.78 12.40
N LYS A 103 6.41 17.40 12.29
CA LYS A 103 5.97 16.02 12.18
C LYS A 103 5.95 15.61 10.71
N PHE A 104 6.49 14.42 10.40
CA PHE A 104 6.39 13.86 9.05
C PHE A 104 4.94 13.53 8.72
N ASP A 105 4.42 14.15 7.66
CA ASP A 105 3.04 13.96 7.20
C ASP A 105 2.93 12.88 6.12
N GLY A 106 4.02 12.55 5.41
CA GLY A 106 4.06 11.47 4.43
C GLY A 106 4.89 11.79 3.19
N TRP A 107 4.99 10.82 2.28
CA TRP A 107 5.53 10.99 0.93
C TRP A 107 4.40 11.30 -0.05
N HIS A 108 4.61 12.26 -0.96
CA HIS A 108 3.60 12.74 -1.90
C HIS A 108 4.16 12.93 -3.31
N THR A 109 3.28 12.94 -4.31
CA THR A 109 3.68 13.16 -5.72
C THR A 109 4.10 14.60 -6.05
N LYS A 110 3.93 15.54 -5.12
CA LYS A 110 4.30 16.95 -5.27
C LYS A 110 4.91 17.49 -3.97
N ALA A 111 5.72 18.53 -4.06
CA ALA A 111 6.33 19.20 -2.89
C ALA A 111 5.31 19.82 -1.92
N LYS A 112 4.12 20.20 -2.41
CA LYS A 112 2.96 20.63 -1.61
C LYS A 112 1.69 20.01 -2.18
N GLY A 113 0.88 19.37 -1.34
CA GLY A 113 -0.32 18.64 -1.77
C GLY A 113 0.01 17.42 -2.65
N GLY A 114 -0.86 17.09 -3.61
CA GLY A 114 -0.69 15.89 -4.43
C GLY A 114 -1.05 14.60 -3.70
N ALA A 115 -1.06 13.51 -4.46
CA ALA A 115 -1.50 12.21 -3.97
C ALA A 115 -0.48 11.64 -2.98
N ARG A 116 -0.99 11.00 -1.92
CA ARG A 116 -0.16 10.31 -0.94
C ARG A 116 0.44 9.06 -1.55
N VAL A 117 1.75 8.89 -1.39
CA VAL A 117 2.51 7.74 -1.87
C VAL A 117 2.69 6.74 -0.72
N THR A 118 2.29 5.51 -0.98
CA THR A 118 2.52 4.31 -0.15
C THR A 118 3.23 3.23 -0.95
N THR A 119 3.66 2.13 -0.34
CA THR A 119 4.21 0.94 -1.04
C THR A 119 3.21 0.28 -1.99
N LYS A 120 1.92 0.66 -1.95
CA LYS A 120 0.89 0.19 -2.90
C LYS A 120 0.80 1.04 -4.18
N THR A 121 1.42 2.22 -4.19
CA THR A 121 1.40 3.15 -5.34
C THR A 121 2.15 2.53 -6.50
N LYS A 122 1.51 2.47 -7.67
CA LYS A 122 2.15 2.05 -8.91
C LYS A 122 2.81 3.25 -9.59
N PHE A 123 4.00 3.04 -10.11
CA PHE A 123 4.74 3.97 -10.95
C PHE A 123 4.79 3.39 -12.36
N ASP A 124 4.65 4.25 -13.38
CA ASP A 124 4.70 3.91 -14.80
C ASP A 124 5.91 4.54 -15.52
N SER A 125 6.71 5.28 -14.75
CA SER A 125 7.87 6.04 -15.20
C SER A 125 8.76 6.40 -14.01
N ASP A 126 9.99 6.82 -14.29
CA ASP A 126 10.87 7.42 -13.29
C ASP A 126 10.20 8.68 -12.71
N ALA A 127 10.27 8.84 -11.39
CA ALA A 127 9.56 9.92 -10.71
C ALA A 127 10.30 10.42 -9.47
N THR A 128 9.94 11.62 -9.03
CA THR A 128 10.36 12.16 -7.73
C THR A 128 9.15 12.27 -6.82
N ILE A 129 9.30 11.77 -5.59
CA ILE A 129 8.31 11.93 -4.52
C ILE A 129 8.88 12.80 -3.42
N PHE A 130 8.02 13.55 -2.74
CA PHE A 130 8.40 14.61 -1.84
C PHE A 130 7.86 14.35 -0.44
N ALA A 131 8.71 14.51 0.57
CA ALA A 131 8.27 14.52 1.95
C ALA A 131 7.40 15.75 2.22
N GLN A 132 6.30 15.56 2.96
CA GLN A 132 5.50 16.65 3.49
C GLN A 132 5.49 16.62 5.00
N TRP A 133 5.27 17.81 5.58
CA TRP A 133 5.59 18.10 6.97
C TRP A 133 4.47 18.95 7.57
N ALA A 134 3.98 18.56 8.74
CA ALA A 134 3.11 19.38 9.58
C ALA A 134 3.95 20.06 10.66
N LYS A 135 3.78 21.37 10.89
CA LYS A 135 4.45 22.06 12.00
C LYS A 135 3.97 21.49 13.34
N GLU A 136 4.89 21.13 14.23
CA GLU A 136 4.51 20.83 15.61
C GLU A 136 4.20 22.15 16.32
N GLY A 137 2.97 22.31 16.80
CA GLY A 137 2.57 23.50 17.55
C GLY A 137 3.40 23.60 18.83
N LYS A 138 4.05 24.74 19.05
CA LYS A 138 4.57 25.08 20.39
C LYS A 138 3.36 25.42 21.26
N SER A 139 3.03 24.60 22.24
CA SER A 139 2.16 25.03 23.34
C SER A 139 2.91 26.11 24.14
N LYS A 140 2.37 27.32 24.22
CA LYS A 140 2.82 28.30 25.22
C LYS A 140 2.04 28.06 26.51
N ASN A 141 2.75 27.72 27.59
CA ASN A 141 2.23 27.91 28.94
C ASN A 141 2.13 29.42 29.17
N ILE A 142 0.96 29.90 29.60
CA ILE A 142 0.83 31.18 30.29
C ILE A 142 0.54 30.82 31.75
N ASN A 143 1.55 30.95 32.61
CA ASN A 143 1.35 30.88 34.06
C ASN A 143 0.89 32.27 34.50
N TYR A 144 -0.29 32.34 35.09
CA TYR A 144 -0.79 33.54 35.75
C TYR A 144 -0.50 33.39 37.25
N ASP A 145 0.41 34.19 37.79
CA ASP A 145 0.60 34.33 39.24
C ASP A 145 -0.44 35.32 39.77
N GLY A 146 -1.69 34.86 39.86
CA GLY A 146 -2.77 35.63 40.46
C GLY A 146 -2.53 35.84 41.95
N ASN A 147 -1.68 36.80 42.33
CA ASN A 147 -1.68 37.34 43.68
C ASN A 147 -2.83 38.36 43.81
N ALA A 148 -4.03 37.84 44.06
CA ALA A 148 -5.16 38.66 44.49
C ALA A 148 -4.96 39.02 45.98
N ASN A 149 -4.24 40.11 46.24
CA ASN A 149 -4.26 40.74 47.55
C ASN A 149 -5.56 41.55 47.67
N GLY A 150 -6.47 41.06 48.50
CA GLY A 150 -7.73 41.70 48.81
C GLY A 150 -7.62 42.89 49.78
N ASN A 151 -8.60 43.78 49.62
CA ASN A 151 -9.30 44.58 50.64
C ASN A 151 -8.87 46.04 50.87
N THR A 152 -9.78 46.98 50.55
CA THR A 152 -10.25 48.02 51.49
C THR A 152 -11.75 48.25 51.29
N ASN A 153 -12.46 48.16 52.43
CA ASN A 153 -13.89 48.33 52.62
C ASN A 153 -14.37 49.78 52.52
N ASP A 154 -15.68 49.94 52.23
CA ASP A 154 -16.68 50.82 52.85
C ASP A 154 -17.82 51.00 51.80
N GLY A 155 -19.09 50.66 51.97
CA GLY A 155 -19.92 50.51 53.17
C GLY A 155 -21.12 51.47 53.05
N ASN A 156 -22.20 51.11 52.33
CA ASN A 156 -23.59 51.48 52.64
C ASN A 156 -24.65 51.01 51.62
N ALA A 157 -25.85 50.73 52.15
CA ALA A 157 -27.18 50.56 51.55
C ALA A 157 -27.67 49.12 51.20
N LEU A 158 -28.08 48.42 52.27
CA LEU A 158 -29.42 47.85 52.56
C LEU A 158 -30.28 47.30 51.40
N ASP A 159 -30.45 45.97 51.45
CA ASP A 159 -31.70 45.18 51.44
C ASP A 159 -32.82 45.54 50.44
N ASP A 160 -33.02 44.68 49.42
CA ASP A 160 -34.32 44.00 49.21
C ASP A 160 -34.23 42.93 48.09
N VAL A 161 -34.73 41.72 48.36
CA VAL A 161 -34.87 40.60 47.40
C VAL A 161 -36.35 40.47 47.02
N PRO A 162 -36.68 40.31 45.73
CA PRO A 162 -37.35 39.07 45.33
C PRO A 162 -36.82 38.48 44.02
N LYS A 163 -36.66 37.15 44.02
CA LYS A 163 -36.35 36.31 42.87
C LYS A 163 -37.47 36.38 41.81
N THR A 164 -37.14 36.71 40.57
CA THR A 164 -37.88 36.23 39.38
C THR A 164 -36.95 36.11 38.17
N GLY A 165 -37.20 35.06 37.37
CA GLY A 165 -36.69 34.73 36.04
C GLY A 165 -35.76 35.71 35.34
N ASP A 166 -34.56 35.26 34.96
CA ASP A 166 -34.40 34.50 33.72
C ASP A 166 -32.96 34.00 33.62
N ALA A 167 -32.81 32.73 33.26
CA ALA A 167 -31.52 32.09 33.07
C ALA A 167 -30.82 32.68 31.84
N GLN A 168 -29.91 33.62 32.06
CA GLN A 168 -28.86 33.97 31.10
C GLN A 168 -27.50 33.86 31.79
N ASN A 169 -27.01 32.63 31.88
CA ASN A 169 -25.58 32.36 31.75
C ASN A 169 -25.37 30.88 31.43
N VAL A 170 -25.25 30.63 30.13
CA VAL A 170 -24.29 29.70 29.50
C VAL A 170 -23.97 28.45 30.32
N CYS A 171 -24.73 27.37 30.07
CA CYS A 171 -24.31 26.02 30.41
C CYS A 171 -23.27 25.54 29.38
N PRO A 172 -22.04 25.18 29.78
CA PRO A 172 -21.40 24.05 29.14
C PRO A 172 -22.11 22.77 29.65
N TRP A 173 -21.99 21.66 28.92
CA TRP A 173 -22.42 20.29 29.28
C TRP A 173 -23.84 19.84 28.86
N PHE A 174 -23.94 19.27 27.66
CA PHE A 174 -24.73 18.08 27.28
C PHE A 174 -23.91 17.34 26.19
N LEU A 175 -23.37 16.13 26.42
CA LEU A 175 -23.93 14.78 26.14
C LEU A 175 -24.66 14.65 24.80
N ALA A 176 -24.58 13.60 23.97
CA ALA A 176 -23.77 12.38 23.79
C ALA A 176 -24.44 11.61 22.61
N ALA A 177 -23.71 10.78 21.84
CA ALA A 177 -24.18 9.54 21.19
C ALA A 177 -22.99 8.93 20.39
N PHE A 178 -22.64 7.64 20.48
CA PHE A 178 -23.51 6.48 20.22
C PHE A 178 -23.23 5.27 21.14
N LEU A 179 -24.32 4.52 21.37
CA LEU A 179 -24.46 3.27 22.11
C LEU A 179 -23.97 2.03 21.34
N SER A 180 -23.37 1.09 22.08
CA SER A 180 -23.61 -0.38 22.08
C SER A 180 -22.33 -1.08 22.55
N GLY A 181 -22.29 -2.00 23.50
CA GLY A 181 -23.28 -2.64 24.33
C GLY A 181 -22.57 -3.57 25.32
N LEU A 182 -23.25 -3.85 26.43
CA LEU A 182 -23.25 -5.10 27.23
C LEU A 182 -21.91 -5.78 27.57
N GLY A 183 -21.61 -5.82 28.88
CA GLY A 183 -21.47 -7.12 29.53
C GLY A 183 -20.22 -7.38 30.39
N ALA A 184 -20.50 -7.70 31.66
CA ALA A 184 -19.83 -8.70 32.51
C ALA A 184 -18.50 -8.37 33.24
N TRP A 185 -18.69 -8.09 34.53
CA TRP A 185 -18.05 -8.68 35.73
C TRP A 185 -16.82 -9.62 35.63
N TYR A 186 -15.90 -9.38 36.59
CA TYR A 186 -15.11 -10.33 37.40
C TYR A 186 -13.79 -10.91 36.86
N PHE A 187 -12.67 -10.61 37.53
CA PHE A 187 -11.96 -11.59 38.39
C PHE A 187 -10.80 -10.93 39.17
N ARG A 188 -10.85 -11.04 40.50
CA ARG A 188 -9.71 -10.96 41.41
C ARG A 188 -9.28 -12.40 41.70
N LYS A 189 -7.99 -12.72 41.54
CA LYS A 189 -7.40 -13.82 42.31
C LYS A 189 -5.91 -13.55 42.58
N LYS A 190 -5.63 -13.23 43.84
CA LYS A 190 -4.38 -13.64 44.48
C LYS A 190 -4.53 -15.11 44.83
N GLY A 191 -3.55 -15.90 44.43
CA GLY A 191 -3.23 -17.23 44.93
C GLY A 191 -1.75 -17.37 44.70
#